data_AF-A0A660YB05-F1
#
_entry.id   AF-A0A660YB05-F1
#
_cell.length_a   1.000
_cell.length_b   1.000
_cell.length_c   1.000
_cell.angle_alpha   90.00
_cell.angle_beta   90.00
_cell.angle_gamma   90.00
#
_symmetry.space_group_name_H-M   'P 1'
#
loop_
_entity.id
_entity.type
_entity.pdbx_description
1 polymer ?
#
loop_
_entity_poly.entity_id
_entity_poly.type
_entity_poly.pdbx_seq_one_letter_code
_entity_poly.pdbx_strand_id
1 'polypeptide(L)'
;MTYMETYYRVFQLEGEEFAKRTYAELKSLPIEQILQDEIVLLQAGNLKATYRLSVADAWIIASALRVQATLVHKDPEFEQVAHLVPLLTLPYKKEEH
;
A
#
# COMPACT_ATOMS: atom_id res chain seq x y z
N MET A 1 2.15 -1.35 7.73
CA MET A 1 2.17 0.07 7.28
C MET A 1 0.86 0.52 6.65
N THR A 2 0.18 -0.28 5.81
CA THR A 2 -1.04 0.15 5.08
C THR A 2 -2.15 0.70 5.98
N TYR A 3 -2.48 0.03 7.08
CA TYR A 3 -3.50 0.51 8.03
C TYR A 3 -3.15 1.87 8.64
N MET A 4 -1.86 2.11 8.90
CA MET A 4 -1.38 3.40 9.41
C MET A 4 -1.55 4.48 8.35
N GLU A 5 -1.16 4.22 7.11
CA GLU A 5 -1.33 5.16 5.99
C GLU A 5 -2.81 5.50 5.77
N THR A 6 -3.69 4.49 5.78
CA THR A 6 -5.14 4.72 5.66
C THR A 6 -5.67 5.56 6.82
N TYR A 7 -5.31 5.22 8.07
CA TYR A 7 -5.72 6.00 9.23
C TYR A 7 -5.26 7.46 9.13
N TYR A 8 -3.98 7.68 8.79
CA TYR A 8 -3.40 9.01 8.63
C TYR A 8 -4.12 9.83 7.55
N ARG A 9 -4.34 9.25 6.36
CA ARG A 9 -4.99 9.95 5.26
C ARG A 9 -6.43 10.28 5.56
N VAL A 10 -7.17 9.33 6.16
CA VAL A 10 -8.55 9.55 6.57
C VAL A 10 -8.63 10.60 7.67
N PHE A 11 -7.71 10.57 8.66
CA PHE A 11 -7.65 11.61 9.68
C PHE A 11 -7.47 12.98 9.04
N GLN A 12 -6.49 13.13 8.14
CA GLN A 12 -6.22 14.42 7.50
C GLN A 12 -7.42 14.99 6.74
N LEU A 13 -8.26 14.13 6.17
CA LEU A 13 -9.39 14.53 5.33
C LEU A 13 -10.69 14.71 6.12
N GLU A 14 -10.96 13.82 7.09
CA GLU A 14 -12.27 13.65 7.72
C GLU A 14 -12.23 13.72 9.26
N GLY A 15 -11.04 13.89 9.84
CA GLY A 15 -10.82 13.97 11.29
C GLY A 15 -10.64 12.63 12.00
N GLU A 16 -10.26 12.71 13.27
CA GLU A 16 -9.82 11.57 14.08
C GLU A 16 -10.91 10.50 14.28
N GLU A 17 -12.13 10.92 14.60
CA GLU A 17 -13.23 9.98 14.89
C GLU A 17 -13.57 9.12 13.67
N PHE A 18 -13.57 9.73 12.48
CA PHE A 18 -13.81 9.00 11.24
C PHE A 18 -12.66 8.05 10.90
N ALA A 19 -11.41 8.46 11.18
CA ALA A 19 -10.23 7.60 11.03
C ALA A 19 -10.28 6.37 11.95
N LYS A 20 -10.63 6.56 13.23
CA LYS A 20 -10.79 5.46 14.20
C LYS A 20 -11.86 4.48 13.77
N ARG A 21 -13.01 4.99 13.32
CA ARG A 21 -14.09 4.16 12.79
C ARG A 21 -13.64 3.37 11.57
N THR A 22 -13.00 4.03 10.60
CA THR A 22 -12.48 3.38 9.39
C THR A 22 -11.47 2.28 9.73
N TYR A 23 -10.57 2.54 10.69
CA TYR A 23 -9.62 1.53 11.16
C TYR A 23 -10.32 0.32 11.79
N ALA A 24 -11.34 0.53 12.62
CA ALA A 24 -12.12 -0.57 13.20
C ALA A 24 -12.87 -1.38 12.13
N GLU A 25 -13.43 -0.71 11.12
CA GLU A 25 -14.08 -1.36 9.97
C GLU A 25 -13.08 -2.17 9.14
N LEU A 26 -11.88 -1.65 8.86
CA LEU A 26 -10.83 -2.41 8.18
C LEU A 26 -10.41 -3.65 8.97
N LYS A 27 -10.32 -3.56 10.29
CA LYS A 27 -9.98 -4.70 11.17
C LYS A 27 -11.06 -5.76 11.24
N SER A 28 -12.31 -5.46 10.86
CA SER A 28 -13.40 -6.44 10.83
C SER A 28 -13.52 -7.18 9.49
N LEU A 29 -12.83 -6.69 8.44
CA LEU A 29 -12.80 -7.36 7.14
C LEU A 29 -12.05 -8.71 7.23
N PRO A 30 -12.42 -9.70 6.41
CA PRO A 30 -11.74 -10.99 6.33
C PRO A 30 -10.43 -10.86 5.51
N ILE A 31 -9.55 -9.96 5.94
CA ILE A 31 -8.25 -9.71 5.30
C ILE A 31 -7.11 -10.09 6.23
N GLU A 32 -6.09 -10.72 5.65
CA GLU A 32 -4.86 -11.01 6.38
C GLU A 32 -3.94 -9.79 6.41
N GLN A 33 -3.56 -9.37 7.61
CA GLN A 33 -2.64 -8.27 7.78
C GLN A 33 -1.19 -8.80 7.74
N ILE A 34 -0.44 -8.38 6.73
CA ILE A 34 1.01 -8.62 6.70
C ILE A 34 1.69 -7.68 7.69
N LEU A 35 2.18 -8.26 8.79
CA LEU A 35 2.95 -7.56 9.82
C LEU A 35 4.40 -7.40 9.39
N GLN A 36 5.13 -6.59 10.15
CA GLN A 36 6.55 -6.39 9.90
C GLN A 36 7.37 -7.60 10.31
N ASP A 37 8.12 -8.13 9.34
CA ASP A 37 9.27 -8.98 9.58
C ASP A 37 10.53 -8.32 9.00
N GLU A 38 11.69 -8.88 9.32
CA GLU A 38 12.98 -8.36 8.86
C GLU A 38 13.12 -8.42 7.33
N ILE A 39 12.53 -9.43 6.70
CA ILE A 39 12.59 -9.64 5.25
C ILE A 39 11.89 -8.49 4.53
N VAL A 40 10.65 -8.18 4.91
CA VAL A 40 9.88 -7.08 4.34
C VAL A 40 10.58 -5.74 4.60
N LEU A 41 11.17 -5.56 5.79
CA LEU A 41 11.86 -4.33 6.14
C LEU A 41 13.08 -4.07 5.25
N LEU A 42 13.99 -5.05 5.12
CA LEU A 42 15.20 -4.92 4.30
C LEU A 42 14.84 -4.77 2.81
N GLN A 43 13.85 -5.54 2.35
CA GLN A 43 13.42 -5.49 0.96
C GLN A 43 12.75 -4.15 0.61
N ALA A 44 11.92 -3.60 1.49
CA ALA A 44 11.34 -2.26 1.32
C ALA A 44 12.44 -1.18 1.30
N GLY A 45 13.46 -1.31 2.15
CA GLY A 45 14.63 -0.43 2.14
C GLY A 45 15.35 -0.43 0.78
N ASN A 46 15.64 -1.63 0.26
CA ASN A 46 16.28 -1.79 -1.05
C ASN A 46 15.43 -1.20 -2.19
N LEU A 47 14.12 -1.43 -2.17
CA LEU A 47 13.18 -0.88 -3.14
C LEU A 47 13.16 0.65 -3.09
N LYS A 48 13.05 1.26 -1.90
CA LYS A 48 13.06 2.72 -1.75
C LYS A 48 14.39 3.37 -2.15
N ALA A 49 15.50 2.66 -1.96
CA ALA A 49 16.82 3.16 -2.36
C ALA A 49 17.03 3.11 -3.88
N THR A 50 16.40 2.14 -4.55
CA THR A 50 16.58 1.88 -5.98
C THR A 50 15.52 2.59 -6.84
N TYR A 51 14.31 2.74 -6.33
CA TYR A 51 13.14 3.28 -7.03
C TYR A 51 12.66 4.57 -6.35
N ARG A 52 12.11 5.50 -7.13
CA ARG A 52 11.55 6.77 -6.60
C ARG A 52 10.17 6.52 -5.99
N LEU A 53 10.12 5.80 -4.88
CA LEU A 53 8.90 5.38 -4.20
C LEU A 53 8.77 6.01 -2.82
N SER A 54 7.54 6.21 -2.36
CA SER A 54 7.29 6.52 -0.95
C SER A 54 7.67 5.34 -0.05
N VAL A 55 7.76 5.57 1.27
CA VAL A 55 8.00 4.48 2.23
C VAL A 55 6.84 3.47 2.21
N ALA A 56 5.60 3.96 2.06
CA ALA A 56 4.41 3.12 2.01
C ALA A 56 4.38 2.24 0.74
N ASP A 57 4.76 2.78 -0.41
CA ASP A 57 4.75 2.03 -1.67
C ASP A 57 5.83 0.96 -1.68
N ALA A 58 7.05 1.31 -1.24
CA ALA A 58 8.14 0.36 -1.10
C ALA A 58 7.77 -0.78 -0.13
N TRP A 59 7.07 -0.46 0.97
CA TRP A 59 6.55 -1.45 1.91
C TRP A 59 5.53 -2.39 1.26
N ILE A 60 4.56 -1.84 0.52
CA ILE A 60 3.49 -2.63 -0.08
C ILE A 60 4.05 -3.56 -1.17
N ILE A 61 5.00 -3.09 -1.98
CA ILE A 61 5.69 -3.93 -2.98
C ILE A 61 6.47 -5.05 -2.28
N ALA A 62 7.25 -4.73 -1.24
CA ALA A 62 7.98 -5.74 -0.47
C ALA A 62 7.05 -6.79 0.15
N SER A 63 5.91 -6.35 0.69
CA SER A 63 4.90 -7.23 1.27
C SER A 63 4.30 -8.16 0.20
N ALA A 64 3.94 -7.63 -0.98
CA ALA A 64 3.38 -8.42 -2.07
C ALA A 64 4.38 -9.48 -2.57
N LEU A 65 5.65 -9.12 -2.71
CA LEU A 65 6.72 -10.05 -3.07
C LEU A 65 6.92 -11.13 -2.00
N ARG A 66 6.87 -10.76 -0.71
CA ARG A 66 7.05 -11.69 0.42
C ARG A 66 6.02 -12.83 0.45
N VAL A 67 4.79 -12.55 0.03
CA VAL A 67 3.69 -13.53 -0.01
C VAL A 67 3.31 -13.97 -1.42
N GLN A 68 4.09 -13.59 -2.44
CA GLN A 68 3.85 -13.90 -3.85
C GLN A 68 2.44 -13.47 -4.32
N ALA A 69 1.97 -12.33 -3.83
CA ALA A 69 0.66 -11.78 -4.17
C ALA A 69 0.72 -10.82 -5.36
N THR A 70 -0.45 -10.60 -5.98
CA THR A 70 -0.65 -9.53 -6.95
C THR A 70 -0.91 -8.22 -6.23
N LEU A 71 -0.17 -7.18 -6.59
CA LEU A 71 -0.36 -5.83 -6.09
C LEU A 71 -1.48 -5.13 -6.83
N VAL A 72 -2.59 -4.88 -6.13
CA VAL A 72 -3.70 -4.08 -6.65
C VAL A 72 -3.43 -2.60 -6.43
N HIS A 73 -3.46 -1.79 -7.48
CA HIS A 73 -3.16 -0.36 -7.39
C HIS A 73 -3.97 0.47 -8.39
N LYS A 74 -3.95 1.81 -8.21
CA LYS A 74 -4.49 2.80 -9.15
C LYS A 74 -3.48 3.93 -9.44
N ASP A 75 -2.23 3.71 -9.10
CA ASP A 75 -1.16 4.70 -9.18
C ASP A 75 -0.15 4.30 -10.27
N PRO A 76 0.05 5.11 -11.32
CA PRO A 76 1.02 4.82 -12.38
C PRO A 76 2.47 4.72 -11.88
N GLU A 77 2.80 5.24 -10.69
CA GLU A 77 4.15 5.09 -10.12
C GLU A 77 4.58 3.62 -9.96
N PHE A 78 3.63 2.69 -9.83
CA PHE A 78 3.93 1.25 -9.75
C PHE A 78 4.34 0.61 -11.07
N GLU A 79 4.12 1.26 -12.22
CA GLU A 79 4.52 0.70 -13.52
C GLU A 79 6.03 0.46 -13.61
N GLN A 80 6.83 1.26 -12.89
CA GLN A 80 8.29 1.11 -12.82
C GLN A 80 8.76 -0.20 -12.16
N VAL A 81 7.88 -0.91 -11.44
CA VAL A 81 8.17 -2.17 -10.75
C VAL A 81 7.38 -3.36 -11.29
N ALA A 82 6.72 -3.22 -12.45
CA ALA A 82 5.92 -4.27 -13.07
C ALA A 82 6.71 -5.55 -13.40
N HIS A 83 8.04 -5.45 -13.58
CA HIS A 83 8.93 -6.60 -13.78
C HIS A 83 9.29 -7.33 -12.47
N LEU A 84 9.04 -6.72 -11.31
CA LEU A 84 9.34 -7.30 -10.00
C LEU A 84 8.14 -8.06 -9.43
N VAL A 85 6.96 -7.45 -9.48
CA VAL A 85 5.75 -7.95 -8.82
C VAL A 85 4.57 -7.94 -9.78
N PRO A 86 3.69 -8.96 -9.79
CA PRO A 86 2.47 -8.93 -10.58
C PRO A 86 1.59 -7.75 -10.17
N LEU A 87 1.13 -6.97 -11.14
CA LEU A 87 0.27 -5.80 -10.92
C LEU A 87 -1.15 -6.08 -11.41
N LEU A 88 -2.15 -5.64 -10.63
CA LEU A 88 -3.53 -5.50 -11.06
C LEU A 88 -3.91 -4.02 -10.97
N THR A 89 -3.93 -3.36 -12.11
CA THR A 89 -4.28 -1.94 -12.21
C THR A 89 -5.80 -1.77 -12.22
N LEU A 90 -6.32 -0.99 -11.28
CA LEU A 90 -7.72 -0.55 -11.27
C LEU A 90 -7.92 0.60 -12.25
N PRO A 91 -9.14 0.78 -12.81
CA PRO A 91 -9.42 1.87 -13.74
C PRO A 91 -9.01 3.22 -13.16
N TYR A 92 -8.14 3.94 -13.87
CA TYR A 92 -7.82 5.32 -13.53
C TYR A 92 -9.09 6.18 -13.62
N LYS A 93 -9.26 7.12 -12.69
CA LYS A 93 -10.39 8.05 -12.73
C LYS A 93 -10.31 8.80 -14.06
N LYS A 94 -11.36 8.76 -14.88
CA LYS A 94 -11.45 9.66 -16.05
C LYS A 94 -11.45 11.08 -15.51
N GLU A 95 -10.60 11.95 -16.04
CA GLU A 95 -10.71 13.37 -15.78
C GLU A 95 -12.08 13.82 -16.29
N GLU A 96 -12.93 14.31 -15.39
CA GLU A 96 -14.14 15.02 -15.77
C GLU A 96 -13.68 16.40 -16.29
N HIS A 97 -13.78 16.59 -17.61
CA HIS A 97 -13.53 17.87 -18.29
C HIS A 97 -14.62 18.90 -17.97
#